data_AF-Q1NG38-F1
#
_entry.id   AF-Q1NG38-F1
#
_cell.length_a   1.000
_cell.length_b   1.000
_cell.length_c   1.000
_cell.angle_alpha   90.00
_cell.angle_beta   90.00
_cell.angle_gamma   90.00
#
_symmetry.space_group_name_H-M   'P 1'
#
loop_
_entity.id
_entity.type
_entity.pdbx_description
1 polymer ?
#
loop_
_entity_poly.entity_id
_entity_poly.type
_entity_poly.pdbx_seq_one_letter_code
_entity_poly.pdbx_strand_id
1 'polypeptide(L)'
;MSVQAEQQRNVRRHWARPGGSHDRLVKLLKNWLPVSVGILAALLATAPFTSGDKVSFVLDKNKVEVAKERMRVSEALYRGEDSKGQPFSLRAGSAVQKSSREPIVDLNDMSARILLSDGPAVLTAQKGRYDMESERVAIEGPVQFQAAGGYRLTTRDVGVDLTTRRMRSAGRVDGRIPIGTFSADHLEADMGARTVTLDGRARLRIEQNGLKGQK
;
A
#
# COMPACT_ATOMS: atom_id res chain seq x y z
N MET A 1 25.56 89.02 -13.48
CA MET A 1 24.23 88.42 -13.71
C MET A 1 24.46 87.16 -14.54
N SER A 2 24.23 85.97 -13.98
CA SER A 2 24.71 84.70 -14.54
C SER A 2 23.75 84.09 -15.57
N VAL A 3 24.30 83.68 -16.71
CA VAL A 3 23.59 83.14 -17.91
C VAL A 3 22.77 81.87 -17.60
N GLN A 4 23.12 81.13 -16.54
CA GLN A 4 22.38 79.94 -16.10
C GLN A 4 21.00 80.26 -15.50
N ALA A 5 20.80 81.47 -14.96
CA ALA A 5 19.52 81.86 -14.37
C ALA A 5 18.45 82.19 -15.44
N GLU A 6 18.86 82.64 -16.63
CA GLU A 6 17.95 82.94 -17.74
C GLU A 6 17.46 81.69 -18.48
N GLN A 7 18.30 80.67 -18.62
CA GLN A 7 17.92 79.41 -19.27
C GLN A 7 16.85 78.63 -18.48
N GLN A 8 16.95 78.58 -17.15
CA GLN A 8 15.92 77.94 -16.32
C GLN A 8 14.57 78.69 -16.33
N ARG A 9 14.59 80.01 -16.54
CA ARG A 9 13.37 80.84 -16.60
C ARG A 9 12.60 80.64 -17.91
N ASN A 10 13.27 80.26 -19.00
CA ASN A 10 12.63 79.98 -20.28
C ASN A 10 11.95 78.59 -20.34
N VAL A 11 12.52 77.56 -19.70
CA VAL A 11 11.92 76.21 -19.71
C VAL A 11 10.56 76.17 -18.99
N ARG A 12 10.39 76.95 -17.91
CA ARG A 12 9.12 77.03 -17.16
C ARG A 12 8.03 77.84 -17.89
N ARG A 13 8.40 78.76 -18.79
CA ARG A 13 7.43 79.56 -19.57
C ARG A 13 6.77 78.77 -20.70
N HIS A 14 7.40 77.71 -21.22
CA HIS A 14 6.81 76.87 -22.28
C HIS A 14 5.71 75.92 -21.78
N TRP A 15 5.72 75.55 -20.50
CA TRP A 15 4.68 74.69 -19.90
C TRP A 15 3.40 75.45 -19.50
N ALA A 16 3.43 76.79 -19.49
CA ALA A 16 2.31 77.62 -19.03
C ALA A 16 1.65 78.46 -20.15
N ARG A 17 1.76 78.04 -21.42
CA ARG A 17 0.98 78.65 -22.53
C ARG A 17 -0.34 77.88 -22.71
N PRO A 18 -1.51 78.50 -22.49
CA PRO A 18 -2.80 77.85 -22.74
C PRO A 18 -2.93 77.46 -24.22
N GLY A 19 -3.36 76.23 -24.50
CA GLY A 19 -3.53 75.71 -25.87
C GLY A 19 -2.40 74.86 -26.45
N GLY A 20 -1.39 74.47 -25.65
CA GLY A 20 -0.34 73.53 -26.07
C GLY A 20 -0.84 72.11 -26.35
N SER A 21 0.00 71.24 -26.95
CA SER A 21 -0.36 69.85 -27.29
C SER A 21 -0.81 69.02 -26.06
N HIS A 22 -0.19 69.28 -24.90
CA HIS A 22 -0.57 68.67 -23.63
C HIS A 22 -1.97 69.10 -23.18
N ASP A 23 -2.34 70.35 -23.40
CA ASP A 23 -3.64 70.90 -23.01
C ASP A 23 -4.78 70.32 -23.87
N ARG A 24 -4.49 70.02 -25.16
CA ARG A 24 -5.41 69.27 -26.04
C ARG A 24 -5.55 67.82 -25.62
N LEU A 25 -4.45 67.16 -25.26
CA LEU A 25 -4.46 65.78 -24.76
C LEU A 25 -5.27 65.68 -23.46
N VAL A 26 -5.04 66.60 -22.51
CA VAL A 26 -5.77 66.65 -21.24
C VAL A 26 -7.24 66.96 -21.44
N LYS A 27 -7.62 67.86 -22.36
CA LYS A 27 -9.04 68.10 -22.71
C LYS A 27 -9.69 66.88 -23.33
N LEU A 28 -8.98 66.13 -24.18
CA LEU A 28 -9.49 64.90 -24.78
C LEU A 28 -9.70 63.81 -23.71
N LEU A 29 -8.69 63.58 -22.87
CA LEU A 29 -8.75 62.64 -21.75
C LEU A 29 -9.84 63.00 -20.74
N LYS A 30 -10.01 64.29 -20.42
CA LYS A 30 -11.05 64.77 -19.50
C LYS A 30 -12.47 64.40 -19.96
N ASN A 31 -12.71 64.33 -21.27
CA ASN A 31 -14.02 63.95 -21.82
C ASN A 31 -14.13 62.45 -22.10
N TRP A 32 -13.05 61.81 -22.56
CA TRP A 32 -13.05 60.37 -22.89
C TRP A 32 -13.03 59.46 -21.65
N LEU A 33 -12.27 59.83 -20.62
CA LEU A 33 -12.04 58.96 -19.46
C LEU A 33 -13.34 58.70 -18.65
N PRO A 34 -14.21 59.71 -18.39
CA PRO A 34 -15.50 59.45 -17.75
C PRO A 34 -16.42 58.58 -18.61
N VAL A 35 -16.39 58.76 -19.94
CA VAL A 35 -17.19 57.96 -20.88
C VAL A 35 -16.74 56.50 -20.88
N SER A 36 -15.43 56.24 -20.94
CA SER A 36 -14.88 54.87 -20.86
C SER A 36 -15.21 54.17 -19.55
N VAL A 37 -15.16 54.90 -18.43
CA VAL A 37 -15.57 54.36 -17.12
C VAL A 37 -17.07 54.03 -17.11
N GLY A 38 -17.91 54.90 -17.69
CA GLY A 38 -19.35 54.64 -17.86
C GLY A 38 -19.64 53.39 -18.69
N ILE A 39 -18.92 53.20 -19.81
CA ILE A 39 -19.03 52.00 -20.65
C ILE A 39 -18.60 50.75 -19.88
N LEU A 40 -17.48 50.81 -19.15
CA LEU A 40 -16.98 49.68 -18.35
C LEU A 40 -17.97 49.32 -17.23
N ALA A 41 -18.54 50.32 -16.56
CA ALA A 41 -19.54 50.12 -15.51
C ALA A 41 -20.83 49.52 -16.07
N ALA A 42 -21.29 49.99 -17.24
CA ALA A 42 -22.46 49.43 -17.92
C ALA A 42 -22.21 47.96 -18.31
N LEU A 43 -21.04 47.64 -18.88
CA LEU A 43 -20.64 46.26 -19.20
C LEU A 43 -20.65 45.36 -17.96
N LEU A 44 -20.03 45.81 -16.85
CA LEU A 44 -19.99 45.07 -15.59
C LEU A 44 -21.39 44.89 -14.96
N ALA A 45 -22.26 45.89 -15.07
CA ALA A 45 -23.64 45.80 -14.57
C ALA A 45 -24.49 44.83 -15.40
N THR A 46 -24.24 44.72 -16.71
CA THR A 46 -24.93 43.78 -17.60
C THR A 46 -24.31 42.38 -17.61
N ALA A 47 -23.03 42.23 -17.24
CA ALA A 47 -22.28 40.97 -17.22
C ALA A 47 -22.98 39.81 -16.49
N PRO A 48 -23.62 39.99 -15.31
CA PRO A 48 -24.34 38.89 -14.66
C PRO A 48 -25.58 38.43 -15.43
N PHE A 49 -26.18 39.28 -16.26
CA PHE A 49 -27.37 38.95 -17.06
C PHE A 49 -27.02 38.30 -18.41
N THR A 50 -25.80 38.50 -18.90
CA THR A 50 -25.28 37.86 -20.12
C THR A 50 -24.49 36.58 -19.84
N SER A 51 -24.19 36.28 -18.58
CA SER A 51 -23.49 35.04 -18.17
C SER A 51 -24.47 33.86 -18.08
N GLY A 52 -25.09 33.55 -19.20
CA GLY A 52 -25.92 32.36 -19.41
C GLY A 52 -25.23 31.37 -20.35
N ASP A 53 -24.07 30.82 -19.97
CA ASP A 53 -23.70 29.42 -20.25
C ASP A 53 -22.33 29.09 -19.65
N LYS A 54 -22.34 28.11 -18.74
CA LYS A 54 -21.28 27.14 -18.46
C LYS A 54 -19.84 27.64 -18.60
N VAL A 55 -19.36 28.44 -17.65
CA VAL A 55 -17.99 28.22 -17.19
C VAL A 55 -18.05 26.97 -16.33
N SER A 56 -17.91 25.84 -17.00
CA SER A 56 -17.52 24.59 -16.38
C SER A 56 -16.16 24.85 -15.74
N PHE A 57 -16.18 25.36 -14.51
CA PHE A 57 -15.19 24.98 -13.52
C PHE A 57 -15.39 23.47 -13.28
N VAL A 58 -15.05 22.66 -14.27
CA VAL A 58 -14.34 21.41 -14.01
C VAL A 58 -13.04 21.84 -13.35
N LEU A 59 -13.13 22.05 -12.04
CA LEU A 59 -12.49 21.13 -11.13
C LEU A 59 -11.49 20.25 -11.89
N ASP A 60 -10.23 20.66 -11.95
CA ASP A 60 -9.15 19.69 -12.11
C ASP A 60 -9.09 18.88 -10.80
N LYS A 61 -10.13 18.05 -10.59
CA LYS A 61 -10.20 17.00 -9.58
C LYS A 61 -9.93 15.64 -10.19
N ASN A 62 -9.64 15.59 -11.49
CA ASN A 62 -9.32 14.36 -12.19
C ASN A 62 -7.83 14.20 -12.48
N LYS A 63 -6.99 15.13 -12.02
CA LYS A 63 -5.56 14.89 -11.82
C LYS A 63 -5.14 15.05 -10.36
N VAL A 64 -5.97 14.56 -9.45
CA VAL A 64 -5.40 14.01 -8.22
C VAL A 64 -4.67 12.76 -8.70
N GLU A 65 -3.34 12.83 -8.83
CA GLU A 65 -2.53 11.63 -8.65
C GLU A 65 -2.93 11.10 -7.27
N VAL A 66 -3.92 10.21 -7.23
CA VAL A 66 -4.17 9.40 -6.05
C VAL A 66 -2.88 8.60 -5.95
N ALA A 67 -1.98 9.06 -5.07
CA ALA A 67 -0.81 8.30 -4.69
C ALA A 67 -1.34 6.91 -4.40
N LYS A 68 -0.93 5.91 -5.19
CA LYS A 68 -1.37 4.53 -4.98
C LYS A 68 -0.93 4.18 -3.57
N GLU A 69 -1.86 4.19 -2.62
CA GLU A 69 -1.61 3.93 -1.21
C GLU A 69 -1.13 2.49 -1.08
N ARG A 70 0.18 2.30 -1.20
CA ARG A 70 0.78 0.98 -1.16
C ARG A 70 1.61 0.89 0.09
N MET A 71 1.06 0.27 1.12
CA MET A 71 1.85 -0.10 2.27
C MET A 71 2.68 -1.32 1.89
N ARG A 72 4.00 -1.18 1.97
CA ARG A 72 4.94 -2.29 1.81
C ARG A 72 5.81 -2.35 3.04
N VAL A 73 5.89 -3.54 3.62
CA VAL A 73 6.85 -3.88 4.65
C VAL A 73 7.89 -4.82 4.00
N SER A 74 9.16 -4.45 4.10
CA SER A 74 10.28 -5.23 3.55
C SER A 74 10.64 -6.44 4.39
N GLU A 75 10.30 -6.46 5.68
CA GLU A 75 10.42 -7.63 6.52
C GLU A 75 9.33 -7.57 7.59
N ALA A 76 8.35 -8.47 7.49
CA ALA A 76 7.35 -8.63 8.54
C ALA A 76 7.82 -9.76 9.46
N LEU A 77 7.99 -9.45 10.75
CA LEU A 77 8.47 -10.41 11.74
C LEU A 77 7.59 -10.35 12.98
N TYR A 78 6.94 -11.47 13.26
CA TYR A 78 6.20 -11.71 14.48
C TYR A 78 6.95 -12.72 15.33
N ARG A 79 7.06 -12.46 16.64
CA ARG A 79 7.68 -13.37 17.60
C ARG A 79 6.72 -13.55 18.77
N GLY A 80 6.71 -14.74 19.32
CA GLY A 80 5.90 -15.07 20.48
C GLY A 80 6.38 -16.36 21.12
N GLU A 81 5.63 -16.80 22.12
CA GLU A 81 5.83 -18.08 22.79
C GLU A 81 4.55 -18.90 22.66
N ASP A 82 4.68 -20.20 22.51
CA ASP A 82 3.55 -21.10 22.55
C ASP A 82 3.04 -21.28 24.00
N SER A 83 1.98 -22.07 24.16
CA SER A 83 1.41 -22.37 25.48
C SER A 83 2.31 -23.23 26.39
N LYS A 84 3.47 -23.69 25.90
CA LYS A 84 4.50 -24.40 26.65
C LYS A 84 5.75 -23.53 26.88
N GLY A 85 5.70 -22.23 26.56
CA GLY A 85 6.84 -21.31 26.66
C GLY A 85 7.89 -21.49 25.56
N GLN A 86 7.56 -22.20 24.48
CA GLN A 86 8.48 -22.44 23.37
C GLN A 86 8.49 -21.23 22.45
N PRO A 87 9.65 -20.60 22.23
CA PRO A 87 9.72 -19.43 21.38
C PRO A 87 9.46 -19.83 19.91
N PHE A 88 8.65 -19.02 19.24
CA PHE A 88 8.42 -19.11 17.81
C PHE A 88 8.57 -17.75 17.13
N SER A 89 8.82 -17.80 15.82
CA SER A 89 8.88 -16.63 14.96
C SER A 89 8.21 -16.92 13.62
N LEU A 90 7.46 -15.94 13.11
CA LEU A 90 6.86 -15.94 11.79
C LEU A 90 7.48 -14.77 11.02
N ARG A 91 8.12 -15.06 9.91
CA ARG A 91 8.81 -14.08 9.05
C ARG A 91 8.22 -14.12 7.65
N ALA A 92 7.97 -12.97 7.06
CA ALA A 92 7.79 -12.80 5.63
C ALA A 92 8.84 -11.83 5.09
N GLY A 93 9.54 -12.21 4.02
CA GLY A 93 10.52 -11.36 3.34
C GLY A 93 9.89 -10.21 2.56
N SER A 94 8.57 -10.20 2.36
CA SER A 94 7.82 -8.97 2.13
C SER A 94 6.36 -9.15 2.49
N ALA A 95 5.71 -8.07 2.92
CA ALA A 95 4.28 -8.00 3.10
C ALA A 95 3.78 -6.73 2.40
N VAL A 96 2.92 -6.89 1.39
CA VAL A 96 2.46 -5.78 0.56
C VAL A 96 0.95 -5.72 0.58
N GLN A 97 0.41 -4.60 1.06
CA GLN A 97 -0.98 -4.23 0.89
C GLN A 97 -1.08 -3.27 -0.29
N LYS A 98 -1.87 -3.62 -1.31
CA LYS A 98 -1.98 -2.82 -2.55
C LYS A 98 -2.72 -1.50 -2.35
N SER A 99 -3.71 -1.50 -1.47
CA SER A 99 -4.52 -0.35 -1.07
C SER A 99 -5.06 -0.57 0.33
N SER A 100 -5.15 0.48 1.14
CA SER A 100 -5.80 0.42 2.46
C SER A 100 -7.29 0.05 2.40
N ARG A 101 -7.93 0.15 1.21
CA ARG A 101 -9.31 -0.30 0.97
C ARG A 101 -9.44 -1.81 0.78
N GLU A 102 -8.35 -2.49 0.38
CA GLU A 102 -8.31 -3.93 0.20
C GLU A 102 -7.69 -4.55 1.46
N PRO A 103 -8.43 -5.35 2.25
CA PRO A 103 -7.92 -5.97 3.48
C PRO A 103 -6.99 -7.17 3.20
N ILE A 104 -6.32 -7.19 2.04
CA ILE A 104 -5.48 -8.29 1.58
C ILE A 104 -4.02 -7.87 1.61
N VAL A 105 -3.21 -8.67 2.30
CA VAL A 105 -1.76 -8.54 2.38
C VAL A 105 -1.12 -9.69 1.61
N ASP A 106 -0.41 -9.36 0.53
CA ASP A 106 0.42 -10.31 -0.21
C ASP A 106 1.72 -10.56 0.55
N LEU A 107 1.95 -11.80 0.98
CA LEU A 107 3.13 -12.25 1.71
C LEU A 107 4.07 -13.02 0.75
N ASN A 108 5.35 -12.68 0.75
CA ASN A 108 6.38 -13.44 0.03
C ASN A 108 7.51 -13.87 0.96
N ASP A 109 8.18 -14.96 0.59
CA ASP A 109 9.33 -15.54 1.32
C ASP A 109 8.99 -15.78 2.79
N MET A 110 7.97 -16.60 3.02
CA MET A 110 7.46 -16.92 4.35
C MET A 110 8.30 -18.02 4.99
N SER A 111 8.63 -17.82 6.27
CA SER A 111 9.22 -18.85 7.12
C SER A 111 8.66 -18.76 8.53
N ALA A 112 8.29 -19.90 9.11
CA ALA A 112 7.99 -20.03 10.52
C ALA A 112 9.06 -20.88 11.19
N ARG A 113 9.51 -20.49 12.36
CA ARG A 113 10.44 -21.27 13.18
C ARG A 113 9.88 -21.42 14.58
N ILE A 114 10.01 -22.60 15.17
CA ILE A 114 9.65 -22.87 16.55
C ILE A 114 10.73 -23.74 17.19
N LEU A 115 11.06 -23.47 18.45
CA LEU A 115 12.00 -24.28 19.21
C LEU A 115 11.24 -25.32 20.03
N LEU A 116 11.14 -26.55 19.51
CA LEU A 116 10.52 -27.66 20.23
C LEU A 116 11.50 -28.26 21.25
N SER A 117 10.99 -29.06 22.17
CA SER A 117 11.79 -29.79 23.16
C SER A 117 12.84 -30.70 22.50
N ASP A 118 12.50 -31.29 21.36
CA ASP A 118 13.36 -32.23 20.62
C ASP A 118 14.28 -31.53 19.60
N GLY A 119 14.20 -30.20 19.51
CA GLY A 119 15.01 -29.35 18.64
C GLY A 119 14.18 -28.41 17.76
N PRO A 120 14.84 -27.59 16.91
CA PRO A 120 14.15 -26.60 16.10
C PRO A 120 13.31 -27.24 15.01
N ALA A 121 12.17 -26.61 14.72
CA ALA A 121 11.35 -26.88 13.56
C ALA A 121 11.17 -25.63 12.70
N VAL A 122 11.15 -25.83 11.39
CA VAL A 122 11.07 -24.78 10.37
C VAL A 122 10.00 -25.15 9.36
N LEU A 123 9.11 -24.20 9.07
CA LEU A 123 8.17 -24.26 7.96
C LEU A 123 8.53 -23.17 6.95
N THR A 124 8.52 -23.48 5.67
CA THR A 124 8.78 -22.52 4.59
C THR A 124 7.67 -22.56 3.55
N ALA A 125 7.34 -21.38 3.03
CA ALA A 125 6.39 -21.20 1.95
C ALA A 125 6.80 -19.98 1.10
N GLN A 126 6.53 -20.01 -0.19
CA GLN A 126 6.99 -18.96 -1.11
C GLN A 126 6.02 -17.77 -1.17
N LYS A 127 4.72 -18.05 -1.24
CA LYS A 127 3.68 -17.05 -1.43
C LYS A 127 2.48 -17.34 -0.55
N GLY A 128 1.94 -16.31 0.07
CA GLY A 128 0.69 -16.38 0.79
C GLY A 128 -0.10 -15.09 0.67
N ARG A 129 -1.40 -15.19 0.93
CA ARG A 129 -2.31 -14.03 1.04
C ARG A 129 -2.92 -14.07 2.42
N TYR A 130 -2.75 -12.99 3.16
CA TYR A 130 -3.40 -12.80 4.44
C TYR A 130 -4.59 -11.86 4.27
N ASP A 131 -5.78 -12.37 4.54
CA ASP A 131 -7.02 -11.61 4.60
C ASP A 131 -7.23 -11.13 6.04
N MET A 132 -7.14 -9.81 6.23
CA MET A 132 -7.24 -9.17 7.55
C MET A 132 -8.66 -9.15 8.09
N GLU A 133 -9.68 -9.22 7.23
CA GLU A 133 -11.08 -9.15 7.64
C GLU A 133 -11.56 -10.50 8.17
N SER A 134 -11.21 -11.58 7.48
CA SER A 134 -11.56 -12.95 7.86
C SER A 134 -10.50 -13.65 8.71
N GLU A 135 -9.34 -13.01 8.94
CA GLU A 135 -8.18 -13.56 9.63
C GLU A 135 -7.70 -14.91 9.05
N ARG A 136 -7.71 -15.02 7.70
CA ARG A 136 -7.30 -16.22 6.98
C ARG A 136 -6.02 -16.03 6.22
N VAL A 137 -5.14 -17.02 6.27
CA VAL A 137 -3.94 -17.10 5.45
C VAL A 137 -4.13 -18.20 4.41
N ALA A 138 -4.08 -17.84 3.14
CA ALA A 138 -4.06 -18.78 2.03
C ALA A 138 -2.64 -18.84 1.45
N ILE A 139 -1.98 -19.98 1.57
CA ILE A 139 -0.66 -20.23 1.02
C ILE A 139 -0.83 -20.94 -0.31
N GLU A 140 -0.30 -20.37 -1.39
CA GLU A 140 -0.39 -20.92 -2.73
C GLU A 140 0.94 -21.54 -3.14
N GLY A 141 0.90 -22.81 -3.57
CA GLY A 141 2.09 -23.55 -3.92
C GLY A 141 2.71 -24.32 -2.75
N PRO A 142 4.01 -24.69 -2.85
CA PRO A 142 4.61 -25.67 -1.96
C PRO A 142 4.85 -25.14 -0.56
N VAL A 143 4.56 -25.99 0.43
CA VAL A 143 4.85 -25.79 1.84
C VAL A 143 5.71 -26.93 2.31
N GLN A 144 6.85 -26.60 2.94
CA GLN A 144 7.78 -27.59 3.47
C GLN A 144 7.92 -27.38 4.97
N PHE A 145 7.86 -28.46 5.73
CA PHE A 145 8.10 -28.48 7.15
C PHE A 145 9.21 -29.46 7.46
N GLN A 146 10.13 -29.05 8.33
CA GLN A 146 11.29 -29.83 8.76
C GLN A 146 11.46 -29.63 10.25
N ALA A 147 11.71 -30.71 11.00
CA ALA A 147 12.07 -30.63 12.41
C ALA A 147 13.25 -31.55 12.74
N ALA A 148 13.88 -31.29 13.87
CA ALA A 148 14.92 -32.16 14.43
C ALA A 148 14.43 -33.62 14.55
N GLY A 149 15.35 -34.58 14.49
CA GLY A 149 15.02 -36.01 14.51
C GLY A 149 14.57 -36.60 13.17
N GLY A 150 14.65 -35.84 12.07
CA GLY A 150 14.40 -36.35 10.71
C GLY A 150 12.94 -36.24 10.24
N TYR A 151 12.10 -35.56 11.02
CA TYR A 151 10.72 -35.23 10.64
C TYR A 151 10.70 -34.27 9.46
N ARG A 152 10.01 -34.65 8.40
CA ARG A 152 9.83 -33.85 7.19
C ARG A 152 8.41 -34.00 6.66
N LEU A 153 7.83 -32.92 6.18
CA LEU A 153 6.51 -32.91 5.57
C LEU A 153 6.52 -31.94 4.39
N THR A 154 5.94 -32.34 3.28
CA THR A 154 5.71 -31.49 2.11
C THR A 154 4.25 -31.55 1.74
N THR A 155 3.65 -30.40 1.51
CA THR A 155 2.28 -30.25 1.03
C THR A 155 2.21 -29.03 0.13
N ARG A 156 1.01 -28.65 -0.29
CA ARG A 156 0.76 -27.46 -1.10
C ARG A 156 -0.65 -26.94 -0.88
N ASP A 157 -0.83 -25.67 -1.23
CA ASP A 157 -2.14 -25.01 -1.26
C ASP A 157 -2.84 -25.11 0.11
N VAL A 158 -2.29 -24.43 1.10
CA VAL A 158 -2.67 -24.56 2.52
C VAL A 158 -3.50 -23.36 2.96
N GLY A 159 -4.67 -23.62 3.54
CA GLY A 159 -5.48 -22.61 4.22
C GLY A 159 -5.25 -22.68 5.73
N VAL A 160 -5.07 -21.52 6.37
CA VAL A 160 -4.99 -21.37 7.82
C VAL A 160 -6.04 -20.36 8.27
N ASP A 161 -6.87 -20.75 9.22
CA ASP A 161 -7.85 -19.91 9.88
C ASP A 161 -7.31 -19.56 11.27
N LEU A 162 -6.91 -18.31 11.47
CA LEU A 162 -6.23 -17.87 12.69
C LEU A 162 -7.20 -17.77 13.88
N THR A 163 -8.47 -17.44 13.61
CA THR A 163 -9.53 -17.34 14.61
C THR A 163 -9.82 -18.71 15.25
N THR A 164 -10.01 -19.74 14.41
CA THR A 164 -10.27 -21.12 14.87
C THR A 164 -9.00 -21.91 15.14
N ARG A 165 -7.83 -21.38 14.76
CA ARG A 165 -6.51 -22.02 14.87
C ARG A 165 -6.45 -23.36 14.15
N ARG A 166 -7.09 -23.42 12.98
CA ARG A 166 -7.14 -24.61 12.12
C ARG A 166 -6.37 -24.40 10.83
N MET A 167 -5.74 -25.47 10.36
CA MET A 167 -5.03 -25.51 9.09
C MET A 167 -5.57 -26.69 8.28
N ARG A 168 -5.74 -26.49 6.98
CA ARG A 168 -6.09 -27.56 6.04
C ARG A 168 -5.28 -27.43 4.75
N SER A 169 -4.70 -28.53 4.27
CA SER A 169 -4.12 -28.58 2.93
C SER A 169 -5.16 -28.97 1.89
N ALA A 170 -5.18 -28.26 0.76
CA ALA A 170 -5.92 -28.66 -0.42
C ALA A 170 -5.14 -29.69 -1.25
N GLY A 171 -3.80 -29.66 -1.18
CA GLY A 171 -2.94 -30.62 -1.87
C GLY A 171 -2.59 -31.85 -1.05
N ARG A 172 -2.14 -32.88 -1.79
CA ARG A 172 -1.52 -34.10 -1.27
C ARG A 172 -0.40 -33.75 -0.29
N VAL A 173 -0.33 -34.54 0.76
CA VAL A 173 0.68 -34.44 1.80
C VAL A 173 1.55 -35.68 1.74
N ASP A 174 2.85 -35.47 1.73
CA ASP A 174 3.86 -36.51 1.80
C ASP A 174 4.85 -36.17 2.90
N GLY A 175 5.25 -37.16 3.70
CA GLY A 175 6.17 -36.91 4.79
C GLY A 175 6.95 -38.12 5.25
N ARG A 176 7.93 -37.84 6.09
CA ARG A 176 8.81 -38.82 6.73
C ARG A 176 8.87 -38.51 8.21
N ILE A 177 8.76 -39.56 8.99
CA ILE A 177 8.96 -39.59 10.44
C ILE A 177 10.05 -40.63 10.74
N PRO A 178 10.66 -40.63 11.93
CA PRO A 178 11.74 -41.56 12.27
C PRO A 178 11.40 -43.04 11.99
N ILE A 179 10.14 -43.41 12.17
CA ILE A 179 9.66 -44.78 12.00
C ILE A 179 9.26 -45.13 10.56
N GLY A 180 9.30 -44.19 9.60
CA GLY A 180 8.98 -44.46 8.20
C GLY A 180 8.37 -43.27 7.44
N THR A 181 7.60 -43.56 6.40
CA THR A 181 7.00 -42.53 5.52
C THR A 181 5.47 -42.57 5.56
N PHE A 182 4.84 -41.42 5.38
CA PHE A 182 3.40 -41.30 5.30
C PHE A 182 2.96 -40.44 4.11
N SER A 183 1.74 -40.67 3.64
CA SER A 183 1.12 -39.89 2.58
C SER A 183 -0.40 -39.84 2.77
N ALA A 184 -1.05 -38.75 2.37
CA ALA A 184 -2.51 -38.60 2.38
C ALA A 184 -2.94 -37.55 1.35
N ASP A 185 -4.23 -37.49 1.04
CA ASP A 185 -4.78 -36.50 0.11
C ASP A 185 -4.84 -35.11 0.75
N HIS A 186 -5.17 -35.03 2.04
CA HIS A 186 -5.26 -33.79 2.80
C HIS A 186 -4.63 -33.94 4.18
N LEU A 187 -4.16 -32.83 4.72
CA LEU A 187 -3.74 -32.70 6.11
C LEU A 187 -4.63 -31.66 6.77
N GLU A 188 -5.14 -31.99 7.94
CA GLU A 188 -5.79 -31.07 8.84
C GLU A 188 -4.98 -30.97 10.11
N ALA A 189 -4.81 -29.75 10.62
CA ALA A 189 -4.21 -29.53 11.93
C ALA A 189 -5.09 -28.62 12.75
N ASP A 190 -5.37 -29.04 13.98
CA ASP A 190 -6.02 -28.23 15.00
C ASP A 190 -4.94 -27.83 16.01
N MET A 191 -4.49 -26.57 15.94
CA MET A 191 -3.42 -26.06 16.80
C MET A 191 -3.90 -25.84 18.24
N GLY A 192 -5.21 -25.71 18.45
CA GLY A 192 -5.82 -25.64 19.79
C GLY A 192 -5.81 -27.00 20.48
N ALA A 193 -6.28 -28.03 19.79
CA ALA A 193 -6.26 -29.41 20.27
C ALA A 193 -4.87 -30.08 20.16
N ARG A 194 -3.93 -29.45 19.45
CA ARG A 194 -2.59 -29.98 19.13
C ARG A 194 -2.65 -31.32 18.41
N THR A 195 -3.60 -31.46 17.50
CA THR A 195 -3.80 -32.69 16.72
C THR A 195 -3.51 -32.42 15.24
N VAL A 196 -2.97 -33.45 14.58
CA VAL A 196 -2.78 -33.46 13.14
C VAL A 196 -3.44 -34.72 12.60
N THR A 197 -4.30 -34.55 11.62
CA THR A 197 -5.10 -35.60 11.00
C THR A 197 -4.74 -35.67 9.52
N LEU A 198 -4.47 -36.88 9.04
CA LEU A 198 -4.27 -37.17 7.63
C LEU A 198 -5.58 -37.72 7.09
N ASP A 199 -6.17 -37.02 6.13
CA ASP A 199 -7.46 -37.36 5.54
C ASP A 199 -7.33 -37.74 4.06
N GLY A 200 -8.13 -38.72 3.63
CA GLY A 200 -8.14 -39.25 2.27
C GLY A 200 -6.92 -40.12 1.93
N ARG A 201 -7.18 -41.39 1.57
CA ARG A 201 -6.17 -42.38 1.13
C ARG A 201 -4.88 -42.35 1.98
N ALA A 202 -5.03 -42.18 3.30
CA ALA A 202 -3.91 -42.11 4.21
C ALA A 202 -3.15 -43.45 4.21
N ARG A 203 -1.83 -43.40 4.01
CA ARG A 203 -0.93 -44.55 4.03
C ARG A 203 0.25 -44.25 4.93
N LEU A 204 0.62 -45.22 5.75
CA LEU A 204 1.82 -45.20 6.57
C LEU A 204 2.64 -46.45 6.26
N ARG A 205 3.90 -46.26 5.89
CA ARG A 205 4.88 -47.35 5.73
C ARG A 205 5.89 -47.27 6.86
N ILE A 206 5.88 -48.27 7.72
CA ILE A 206 6.83 -48.38 8.84
C ILE A 206 8.09 -49.11 8.37
N GLU A 207 9.26 -48.53 8.62
CA GLU A 207 10.56 -49.11 8.31
C GLU A 207 11.19 -49.66 9.60
N GLN A 208 11.02 -50.97 9.85
CA GLN A 208 11.41 -51.65 11.10
C GLN A 208 12.90 -51.49 11.48
N ASN A 209 13.78 -51.18 10.53
CA ASN A 209 15.21 -50.99 10.79
C ASN A 209 15.57 -49.58 11.32
N GLY A 210 14.67 -48.60 11.23
CA GLY A 210 14.91 -47.23 11.75
C GLY A 210 14.92 -47.14 13.29
N LEU A 211 14.32 -48.11 13.97
CA LEU A 211 14.19 -48.15 15.43
C LEU A 211 15.45 -48.66 16.15
N LYS A 212 16.44 -49.22 15.43
CA LYS A 212 17.66 -49.83 16.01
C LYS A 212 18.85 -48.86 16.16
N GLY A 213 18.71 -47.60 15.76
CA GLY A 213 19.84 -46.65 15.62
C GLY A 213 20.02 -45.60 16.72
N GLN A 214 19.19 -45.58 17.77
CA GLN A 214 19.38 -44.66 18.91
C GLN A 214 19.75 -45.47 20.15
N LYS A 215 21.06 -45.55 20.42
CA LYS A 215 21.65 -45.88 21.73
C LYS A 215 22.46 -44.67 22.17
#